data_AF-M8D566-F1
#
_entry.id   AF-M8D566-F1
#
_cell.length_a   1.000
_cell.length_b   1.000
_cell.length_c   1.000
_cell.angle_alpha   90.00
_cell.angle_beta   90.00
_cell.angle_gamma   90.00
#
_symmetry.space_group_name_H-M   'P 1'
#
loop_
_entity.id
_entity.type
_entity.pdbx_description
1 polymer ?
#
loop_
_entity_poly.entity_id
_entity_poly.type
_entity_poly.pdbx_seq_one_letter_code
_entity_poly.pdbx_strand_id
1 'polypeptide(L)' 'MAGKRERIAIRRIENLAARQVTFSKRRRGLFKKAEELSILCDAEVGLAVFSATGKLFQFASSRLETCVCDKIKLEE' A
#
# COMPACT_ATOMS: atom_id res chain seq x y z
N MET A 1 23.88 -1.99 4.50
CA MET A 1 24.35 -0.60 4.35
C MET A 1 23.14 0.31 4.21
N ALA A 2 22.85 1.15 5.20
CA ALA A 2 21.76 2.13 5.11
C ALA A 2 22.26 3.34 4.31
N GLY A 3 22.02 3.35 2.99
CA GLY A 3 22.31 4.52 2.15
C GLY A 3 21.49 5.73 2.59
N LYS A 4 22.06 6.93 2.42
CA LYS A 4 21.41 8.21 2.74
C LYS A 4 20.09 8.34 1.95
N ARG A 5 19.04 8.84 2.61
CA ARG A 5 17.74 9.08 1.96
C ARG A 5 17.83 10.36 1.16
N GLU A 6 17.71 10.27 -0.16
CA GLU A 6 17.68 11.42 -1.05
C GLU A 6 16.24 11.86 -1.34
N ARG A 7 16.05 13.17 -1.53
CA ARG A 7 14.77 13.71 -1.98
C ARG A 7 14.62 13.38 -3.45
N ILE A 8 13.49 12.75 -3.79
CA ILE A 8 13.14 12.43 -5.18
C ILE A 8 11.87 13.18 -5.59
N ALA A 9 11.74 13.53 -6.86
CA ALA A 9 10.50 14.08 -7.41
C ALA A 9 9.37 13.02 -7.37
N ILE A 10 8.13 13.46 -7.14
CA ILE A 10 6.94 12.59 -7.22
C ILE A 10 6.56 12.42 -8.68
N ARG A 11 7.20 11.45 -9.33
CA ARG A 11 6.95 11.01 -10.70
C ARG A 11 7.21 9.51 -10.83
N ARG A 12 6.83 8.91 -11.97
CA ARG A 12 7.15 7.51 -12.26
C ARG A 12 8.67 7.29 -12.18
N ILE A 13 9.08 6.22 -11.50
CA ILE A 13 10.47 5.78 -11.46
C ILE A 13 10.71 4.89 -12.69
N GLU A 14 11.60 5.31 -13.58
CA GLU A 14 11.87 4.60 -14.83
C GLU A 14 12.67 3.32 -14.60
N ASN A 15 13.70 3.38 -13.76
CA ASN A 15 14.50 2.21 -13.42
C ASN A 15 13.65 1.15 -12.70
N LEU A 16 13.51 -0.02 -13.32
CA LEU A 16 12.62 -1.09 -12.86
C LEU A 16 13.00 -1.61 -11.46
N ALA A 17 14.28 -1.88 -11.22
CA ALA A 17 14.76 -2.40 -9.93
C ALA A 17 14.52 -1.37 -8.81
N ALA A 18 14.86 -0.10 -9.05
CA ALA A 18 14.60 0.99 -8.11
C ALA A 18 13.09 1.17 -7.86
N ARG A 19 12.25 1.04 -8.90
CA ARG A 19 10.79 1.09 -8.77
C ARG A 19 10.27 -0.06 -7.91
N GLN A 20 10.74 -1.30 -8.10
CA GLN A 20 10.31 -2.47 -7.32
C GLN A 20 10.70 -2.35 -5.84
N VAL A 21 11.94 -1.94 -5.58
CA VAL A 21 12.41 -1.69 -4.20
C VAL A 21 11.63 -0.56 -3.55
N THR A 22 11.40 0.53 -4.28
CA THR A 22 10.65 1.69 -3.79
C THR A 22 9.19 1.33 -3.51
N PHE A 23 8.54 0.59 -4.41
CA PHE A 23 7.19 0.07 -4.23
C PHE A 23 7.11 -0.76 -2.95
N SER A 24 8.03 -1.70 -2.76
CA SER A 24 8.04 -2.58 -1.59
C SER A 24 8.19 -1.81 -0.28
N LYS A 25 9.07 -0.80 -0.24
CA LYS A 25 9.29 0.03 0.95
C LYS A 25 8.13 1.01 1.21
N ARG A 26 7.63 1.70 0.17
CA ARG A 26 6.54 2.68 0.30
C ARG A 26 5.21 2.02 0.62
N ARG A 27 4.89 0.90 -0.03
CA ARG A 27 3.69 0.10 0.27
C ARG A 27 3.67 -0.30 1.74
N ARG A 28 4.78 -0.82 2.28
CA ARG A 28 4.88 -1.17 3.70
C ARG A 28 4.64 0.04 4.61
N GLY A 29 5.25 1.19 4.30
CA GLY A 29 5.05 2.41 5.07
C GLY A 29 3.62 2.92 5.02
N LEU A 30 2.96 2.83 3.86
CA LEU A 30 1.58 3.22 3.68
C LEU A 30 0.62 2.32 4.46
N PHE A 31 0.84 0.99 4.40
CA PHE A 31 0.04 0.02 5.16
C PHE A 31 0.14 0.27 6.65
N LYS A 32 1.35 0.50 7.16
CA LYS A 32 1.56 0.84 8.57
C LYS A 32 0.80 2.10 8.97
N LYS A 33 0.77 3.12 8.11
CA LYS A 33 0.03 4.36 8.39
C LYS A 33 -1.48 4.18 8.36
N ALA A 34 -2.01 3.35 7.45
CA ALA A 34 -3.42 2.99 7.41
C ALA A 34 -3.85 2.23 8.68
N GLU A 35 -3.03 1.29 9.13
CA GLU A 35 -3.22 0.57 10.39
C GLU A 35 -3.17 1.49 11.62
N GLU A 36 -2.12 2.30 11.74
CA GLU A 36 -1.99 3.29 12.82
C GLU A 36 -3.20 4.23 12.87
N LEU A 37 -3.68 4.74 11.72
CA LEU A 37 -4.85 5.62 11.66
C LEU A 37 -6.13 4.91 12.11
N SER A 38 -6.36 3.68 11.64
CA SER A 38 -7.54 2.92 12.03
C SER A 38 -7.61 2.70 13.53
N ILE A 39 -6.48 2.34 14.15
CA ILE A 39 -6.40 2.09 15.60
C ILE A 39 -6.53 3.39 16.40
N LEU A 40 -5.79 4.44 16.05
CA LEU A 40 -5.72 5.68 16.83
C LEU A 40 -7.05 6.45 16.84
N CYS A 41 -7.86 6.29 15.80
CA CYS A 41 -9.08 7.05 15.61
C CYS A 41 -10.37 6.20 15.60
N ASP A 42 -10.28 4.89 15.90
CA ASP A 42 -11.37 3.91 15.69
C ASP A 42 -12.06 4.09 14.33
N ALA A 43 -11.24 4.33 13.29
CA ALA A 43 -11.71 4.63 11.95
C ALA A 43 -11.72 3.37 11.08
N GLU A 44 -12.75 3.25 10.26
CA GLU A 44 -12.81 2.23 9.22
C GLU A 44 -11.92 2.63 8.04
N VAL A 45 -10.87 1.84 7.77
CA VAL A 45 -9.88 2.12 6.73
C VAL A 45 -9.67 0.89 5.85
N GLY A 46 -9.78 1.08 4.53
CA GLY A 46 -9.46 0.07 3.52
C GLY A 46 -8.43 0.60 2.52
N LEU A 47 -7.52 -0.27 2.08
CA LEU A 47 -6.47 0.05 1.11
C LEU A 47 -6.23 -1.13 0.17
N ALA A 48 -6.26 -0.86 -1.13
CA ALA A 48 -5.92 -1.82 -2.18
C ALA A 48 -4.81 -1.25 -3.07
N VAL A 49 -3.80 -2.06 -3.36
CA VAL A 49 -2.65 -1.68 -4.19
C VAL A 49 -2.33 -2.80 -5.16
N PHE A 50 -2.48 -2.53 -6.45
CA PHE A 50 -2.01 -3.40 -7.51
C PHE A 50 -0.57 -3.05 -7.88
N SER A 51 0.29 -4.07 -7.93
CA SER A 51 1.62 -3.90 -8.52
C SER A 51 1.54 -3.82 -10.04
N ALA A 52 2.64 -3.39 -10.67
CA ALA A 52 2.75 -3.39 -12.13
C ALA A 52 2.62 -4.79 -12.77
N THR A 53 2.72 -5.86 -11.98
CA THR A 53 2.52 -7.25 -12.43
C THR A 53 1.10 -7.76 -12.12
N GLY A 54 0.16 -6.89 -11.77
CA GLY A 54 -1.22 -7.25 -11.44
C GLY A 54 -1.41 -7.85 -10.04
N LYS A 55 -0.34 -8.11 -9.28
CA LYS A 55 -0.49 -8.68 -7.92
C LYS A 55 -1.15 -7.68 -6.97
N LEU A 56 -2.25 -8.10 -6.35
CA LEU A 56 -2.99 -7.37 -5.32
C LEU A 56 -2.27 -7.44 -3.96
N PHE A 57 -2.22 -6.30 -3.29
CA PHE A 57 -1.85 -6.16 -1.89
C PHE A 57 -2.93 -5.33 -1.21
N GLN A 58 -3.49 -5.82 -0.10
CA GLN A 58 -4.61 -5.15 0.56
C GLN A 58 -4.44 -5.09 2.08
N PHE A 59 -5.05 -4.07 2.68
CA PHE A 59 -5.25 -3.90 4.11
C PHE A 59 -6.70 -3.46 4.33
N ALA A 60 -7.36 -3.99 5.35
CA ALA A 60 -8.67 -3.55 5.80
C ALA A 60 -8.71 -3.62 7.33
N SER A 61 -9.35 -2.65 7.97
CA SER A 61 -9.63 -2.73 9.40
C SER A 61 -10.69 -3.79 9.68
N SER A 62 -10.73 -4.34 10.91
CA SER A 62 -11.54 -5.51 11.29
C SER A 62 -13.02 -5.45 10.89
N ARG A 63 -13.65 -4.27 10.91
CA ARG A 63 -15.05 -4.08 10.48
C ARG A 63 -15.23 -4.07 8.95
N LEU A 64 -14.17 -3.73 8.21
CA LEU A 64 -14.13 -3.66 6.75
C LEU A 64 -13.57 -4.93 6.09
N GLU A 65 -12.93 -5.84 6.82
CA GLU A 65 -12.35 -7.07 6.27
C GLU A 65 -13.38 -7.86 5.46
N THR A 66 -14.63 -7.90 5.88
CA THR A 66 -15.72 -8.58 5.16
C THR A 66 -16.17 -7.80 3.92
N CYS A 67 -16.24 -6.47 3.95
CA CYS A 67 -16.81 -5.68 2.86
C CYS A 67 -15.84 -5.40 1.70
N VAL A 68 -14.56 -5.16 2.00
CA VAL A 68 -13.57 -4.79 0.98
C VAL A 68 -13.10 -6.01 0.19
N CYS A 69 -12.94 -7.17 0.84
CA CYS A 69 -12.55 -8.42 0.18
C CYS A 69 -13.58 -8.88 -0.85
N ASP A 70 -14.86 -8.61 -0.62
CA ASP A 70 -15.96 -9.03 -1.51
C ASP A 70 -16.11 -8.08 -2.69
N LYS A 71 -15.97 -6.76 -2.49
CA LYS A 71 -16.12 -5.79 -3.59
C LYS A 71 -14.94 -5.80 -4.58
N ILE A 72 -13.71 -6.03 -4.11
CA ILE A 72 -12.54 -6.07 -5.01
C ILE A 72 -12.55 -7.32 -5.90
N LYS A 73 -13.14 -8.44 -5.44
CA LYS A 73 -13.28 -9.66 -6.25
C LYS A 73 -14.42 -9.61 -7.27
N LEU A 74 -15.33 -8.64 -7.16
CA LEU A 74 -16.50 -8.51 -8.05
C LEU A 74 -16.24 -7.63 -9.27
N GLU A 75 -15.09 -6.94 -9.35
CA GLU A 75 -14.70 -6.10 -10.49
C GLU A 75 -13.58 -6.73 -11.36
N GLU A 76 -13.21 -8.00 -11.12
CA GLU A 76 -12.44 -8.83 -12.07
C GLU A 76 -13.33 -9.78 -12.86
#